data_AF-A0AAU1AV40-F1
#
_entry.id   AF-A0AAU1AV40-F1
#
_cell.length_a   1.000
_cell.length_b   1.000
_cell.length_c   1.000
_cell.angle_alpha   90.00
_cell.angle_beta   90.00
_cell.angle_gamma   90.00
#
_symmetry.space_group_name_H-M   'P 1'
#
loop_
_entity.id
_entity.type
_entity.pdbx_description
1 polymer ?
#
loop_
_entity_poly.entity_id
_entity_poly.type
_entity_poly.pdbx_seq_one_letter_code
_entity_poly.pdbx_strand_id
1 'polypeptide(L)'
;MRIHPGVRGFVRAGSVSLLLIVAAGTARAAGPDFQYVGRDDKVHGLTDPQGCVEAKGGGRKPVTNATRSTATLYREPGCGGAVVAVLQPGGGGQIEPYFASVRFSFITKAQRP
;
A
#
# COMPACT_ATOMS: atom_id res chain seq x y z
N MET A 1 57.15 4.14 -59.69
CA MET A 1 56.39 5.29 -59.13
C MET A 1 55.60 4.81 -57.91
N ARG A 2 55.75 5.55 -56.80
CA ARG A 2 54.83 5.66 -55.63
C ARG A 2 54.49 4.42 -54.78
N ILE A 3 55.34 4.24 -53.75
CA ILE A 3 55.05 4.10 -52.31
C ILE A 3 53.54 4.17 -51.92
N HIS A 4 53.00 3.18 -51.18
CA HIS A 4 52.74 3.28 -49.73
C HIS A 4 52.30 1.94 -49.08
N PRO A 5 52.74 1.66 -47.84
CA PRO A 5 52.53 0.41 -47.12
C PRO A 5 51.43 0.52 -46.05
N GLY A 6 51.10 -0.62 -45.44
CA GLY A 6 50.47 -0.70 -44.11
C GLY A 6 49.01 -1.17 -44.13
N VAL A 7 48.48 -1.89 -43.14
CA VAL A 7 48.98 -2.33 -41.84
C VAL A 7 48.14 -3.56 -41.46
N ARG A 8 48.77 -4.54 -40.80
CA ARG A 8 48.13 -5.68 -40.14
C ARG A 8 47.20 -5.22 -39.01
N GLY A 9 46.09 -5.92 -38.79
CA GLY A 9 45.37 -5.81 -37.52
C GLY A 9 44.04 -6.56 -37.49
N PHE A 10 44.09 -7.87 -37.26
CA PHE A 10 42.94 -8.62 -36.73
C PHE A 10 42.84 -8.36 -35.24
N VAL A 11 41.71 -7.85 -34.73
CA VAL A 11 41.21 -8.18 -33.38
C VAL A 11 39.68 -8.16 -33.37
N ARG A 12 39.13 -9.26 -32.87
CA ARG A 12 37.73 -9.58 -32.58
C ARG A 12 37.38 -9.09 -31.18
N ALA A 13 36.32 -8.29 -31.03
CA ALA A 13 35.59 -8.07 -29.78
C ALA A 13 34.18 -7.60 -30.18
N GLY A 14 33.08 -8.27 -29.87
CA GLY A 14 32.71 -8.79 -28.55
C GLY A 14 31.56 -7.92 -28.06
N SER A 15 30.35 -8.41 -28.24
CA SER A 15 29.04 -7.77 -28.03
C SER A 15 28.89 -7.12 -26.64
N VAL A 16 28.33 -5.92 -26.57
CA VAL A 16 27.68 -5.44 -25.34
C VAL A 16 26.37 -4.76 -25.71
N SER A 17 25.30 -5.55 -25.81
CA SER A 17 23.94 -5.03 -25.78
C SER A 17 23.71 -4.41 -24.41
N LEU A 18 23.62 -3.07 -24.33
CA LEU A 18 23.13 -2.37 -23.15
C LEU A 18 21.65 -2.75 -22.95
N LEU A 19 21.41 -3.82 -22.20
CA LEU A 19 20.11 -4.12 -21.60
C LEU A 19 19.86 -3.08 -20.51
N LEU A 20 19.23 -1.96 -20.90
CA LEU A 20 18.53 -1.08 -19.97
C LEU A 20 17.39 -1.88 -19.35
N ILE A 21 17.67 -2.54 -18.23
CA ILE A 21 16.65 -3.05 -17.31
C ILE A 21 16.06 -1.80 -16.67
N VAL A 22 15.06 -1.22 -17.34
CA VAL A 22 14.11 -0.34 -16.68
C VAL A 22 13.42 -1.22 -15.66
N ALA A 23 13.89 -1.16 -14.42
CA ALA A 23 13.12 -1.62 -13.28
C ALA A 23 11.87 -0.75 -13.25
N ALA A 24 10.85 -1.18 -13.99
CA ALA A 24 9.48 -0.75 -13.83
C ALA A 24 9.07 -1.23 -12.44
N GLY A 25 9.51 -0.50 -11.41
CA GLY A 25 8.88 -0.55 -10.12
C GLY A 25 7.41 -0.33 -10.41
N THR A 26 6.60 -1.35 -10.13
CA THR A 26 5.16 -1.27 -10.32
C THR A 26 4.69 -0.15 -9.41
N ALA A 27 4.60 1.06 -9.96
CA ALA A 27 3.79 2.12 -9.41
C ALA A 27 2.36 1.62 -9.56
N ARG A 28 1.96 0.75 -8.63
CA ARG A 28 0.55 0.54 -8.36
C ARG A 28 0.07 1.94 -8.03
N ALA A 29 -0.74 2.51 -8.91
CA ALA A 29 -1.73 3.50 -8.50
C ALA A 29 -2.63 2.76 -7.51
N ALA A 30 -2.11 2.56 -6.31
CA ALA A 30 -2.75 1.87 -5.23
C ALA A 30 -3.85 2.85 -4.83
N GLY A 31 -5.10 2.42 -5.03
CA GLY A 31 -6.20 3.09 -4.36
C GLY A 31 -5.89 3.24 -2.86
N PRO A 32 -6.66 4.07 -2.14
CA PRO A 32 -6.39 4.37 -0.75
C PRO A 32 -6.13 3.11 0.09
N ASP A 33 -5.15 3.17 0.99
CA ASP A 33 -4.70 2.03 1.80
C ASP A 33 -5.78 1.54 2.77
N PHE A 34 -6.70 2.41 3.18
CA PHE A 34 -7.91 2.04 3.90
C PHE A 34 -9.11 2.66 3.20
N GLN A 35 -10.14 1.87 2.91
CA GLN A 35 -11.35 2.34 2.26
C GLN A 35 -12.59 1.90 3.01
N TYR A 36 -13.59 2.77 3.06
CA TYR A 36 -14.87 2.49 3.70
C TYR A 36 -15.98 3.25 3.00
N VAL A 37 -17.21 2.73 3.07
CA VAL A 37 -18.39 3.52 2.69
C VAL A 37 -18.86 4.29 3.91
N GLY A 38 -18.94 5.60 3.76
CA GLY A 38 -19.38 6.52 4.78
C GLY A 38 -20.89 6.50 4.99
N ARG A 39 -21.35 7.18 6.04
CA ARG A 39 -22.80 7.36 6.29
C ARG A 39 -23.50 8.24 5.26
N ASP A 40 -22.73 8.95 4.44
CA ASP A 40 -23.16 9.71 3.27
C ASP A 40 -23.24 8.85 1.99
N ASP A 41 -23.12 7.53 2.13
CA ASP A 41 -23.11 6.54 1.03
C ASP A 41 -21.99 6.74 0.00
N LYS A 42 -20.95 7.50 0.35
CA LYS A 42 -19.76 7.70 -0.50
C LYS A 42 -18.61 6.80 -0.07
N VAL A 43 -17.76 6.44 -1.03
CA VAL A 43 -16.49 5.76 -0.73
C VAL A 43 -15.49 6.80 -0.25
N HIS A 44 -14.97 6.58 0.95
CA HIS A 44 -13.89 7.35 1.56
C HIS A 44 -12.62 6.52 1.56
N GLY A 45 -11.49 7.21 1.41
CA GLY A 45 -10.17 6.61 1.34
C GLY A 45 -9.18 7.34 2.23
N LEU A 46 -8.34 6.58 2.92
CA LEU A 46 -7.19 7.08 3.67
C LEU A 46 -5.92 6.49 3.06
N THR A 47 -4.93 7.34 2.80
CA THR A 47 -3.61 6.95 2.29
C THR A 47 -2.57 7.15 3.38
N ASP A 48 -1.70 6.16 3.56
CA ASP A 48 -0.73 6.04 4.66
C ASP A 48 -1.30 6.44 6.04
N PRO A 49 -2.46 5.89 6.46
CA PRO A 49 -3.05 6.27 7.74
C PRO A 49 -2.22 5.73 8.91
N GLN A 50 -1.97 6.60 9.89
CA GLN A 50 -1.21 6.27 11.10
C GLN A 50 -1.94 6.78 12.35
N GLY A 51 -1.78 6.07 13.47
CA GLY A 51 -2.36 6.48 14.73
C GLY A 51 -3.89 6.42 14.72
N CYS A 52 -4.53 7.34 15.43
CA CYS A 52 -5.98 7.45 15.47
C CYS A 52 -6.48 8.44 14.42
N VAL A 53 -7.42 8.00 13.57
CA VAL A 53 -8.01 8.82 12.51
C VAL A 53 -9.52 8.77 12.61
N GLU A 54 -10.16 9.93 12.43
CA GLU A 54 -11.62 10.03 12.32
C GLU A 54 -12.10 9.42 11.01
N ALA A 55 -13.04 8.49 11.10
CA ALA A 55 -13.64 7.84 9.94
C ALA A 55 -15.01 7.30 10.31
N LYS A 56 -16.05 7.74 9.59
CA LYS A 56 -17.44 7.48 9.96
C LYS A 56 -18.09 6.55 8.95
N GLY A 57 -18.14 5.26 9.26
CA GLY A 57 -18.66 4.23 8.35
C GLY A 57 -19.36 3.07 9.06
N GLY A 58 -19.60 2.00 8.31
CA GLY A 58 -20.31 0.80 8.78
C GLY A 58 -21.80 0.82 8.44
N GLY A 59 -22.62 0.08 9.19
CA GLY A 59 -24.03 -0.11 8.89
C GLY A 59 -24.24 -1.19 7.84
N ARG A 60 -23.54 -2.33 7.99
CA ARG A 60 -23.49 -3.44 7.01
C ARG A 60 -22.84 -3.03 5.69
N LYS A 61 -22.04 -1.97 5.72
CA LYS A 61 -21.27 -1.46 4.58
C LYS A 61 -19.85 -2.03 4.57
N PRO A 62 -19.24 -2.16 3.38
CA PRO A 62 -17.90 -2.73 3.25
C PRO A 62 -16.81 -1.77 3.75
N VAL A 63 -15.75 -2.36 4.30
CA VAL A 63 -14.50 -1.72 4.70
C VAL A 63 -13.34 -2.61 4.30
N THR A 64 -12.27 -2.02 3.78
CA THR A 64 -11.03 -2.70 3.42
C THR A 64 -9.83 -2.03 4.07
N ASN A 65 -8.88 -2.86 4.50
CA ASN A 65 -7.61 -2.45 5.10
C ASN A 65 -6.46 -3.02 4.25
N ALA A 66 -6.07 -2.31 3.20
CA ALA A 66 -4.89 -2.63 2.40
C ALA A 66 -3.58 -2.13 3.04
N THR A 67 -3.64 -1.48 4.21
CA THR A 67 -2.45 -1.06 4.97
C THR A 67 -1.64 -2.27 5.46
N ARG A 68 -0.39 -2.01 5.88
CA ARG A 68 0.44 -2.98 6.62
C ARG A 68 0.16 -3.00 8.12
N SER A 69 -0.84 -2.24 8.58
CA SER A 69 -1.19 -2.06 9.98
C SER A 69 -2.50 -2.80 10.31
N THR A 70 -2.67 -3.17 11.57
CA THR A 70 -3.98 -3.57 12.07
C THR A 70 -4.86 -2.32 12.21
N ALA A 71 -6.05 -2.34 11.64
CA ALA A 71 -7.04 -1.28 11.77
C ALA A 71 -8.09 -1.69 12.81
N THR A 72 -8.11 -1.00 13.95
CA THR A 72 -9.11 -1.22 15.02
C THR A 72 -10.18 -0.15 14.93
N LEU A 73 -11.42 -0.54 14.75
CA LEU A 73 -12.55 0.36 14.51
C LEU A 73 -13.28 0.61 15.83
N TYR A 74 -13.52 1.88 16.15
CA TYR A 74 -14.12 2.33 17.40
C TYR A 74 -15.47 2.99 17.15
N ARG A 75 -16.41 2.77 18.07
CA ARG A 75 -17.77 3.35 17.97
C ARG A 75 -17.79 4.87 18.14
N GLU A 76 -16.84 5.42 18.89
CA GLU A 76 -16.76 6.84 19.22
C GLU A 76 -15.60 7.53 18.49
N PRO A 77 -15.64 8.87 18.35
CA PRO A 77 -14.49 9.66 17.92
C PRO A 77 -13.26 9.44 18.81
N GLY A 78 -12.07 9.76 18.30
CA GLY A 78 -10.82 9.77 19.08
C GLY A 78 -10.34 8.38 19.51
N CYS A 79 -10.78 7.32 18.82
CA CYS A 79 -10.48 5.93 19.14
C CYS A 79 -10.89 5.56 20.58
N GLY A 80 -11.99 6.14 21.04
CA GLY A 80 -12.62 5.89 22.33
C GLY A 80 -13.78 4.88 22.23
N GLY A 81 -14.34 4.54 23.40
CA GLY A 81 -15.49 3.65 23.49
C GLY A 81 -15.22 2.22 23.02
N ALA A 82 -16.30 1.53 22.64
CA ALA A 82 -16.26 0.11 22.29
C ALA A 82 -15.57 -0.13 20.93
N VAL A 83 -14.75 -1.18 20.87
CA VAL A 83 -14.23 -1.73 19.61
C VAL A 83 -15.34 -2.49 18.91
N VAL A 84 -15.62 -2.13 17.66
CA VAL A 84 -16.65 -2.79 16.85
C VAL A 84 -16.08 -3.84 15.90
N ALA A 85 -14.82 -3.66 15.47
CA ALA A 85 -14.14 -4.63 14.63
C ALA A 85 -12.63 -4.41 14.67
N VAL A 86 -11.89 -5.47 14.33
CA VAL A 86 -10.44 -5.44 14.11
C VAL A 86 -10.18 -6.04 12.74
N LEU A 87 -9.61 -5.24 11.83
CA LEU A 87 -9.21 -5.67 10.51
C LEU A 87 -7.70 -5.87 10.49
N GLN A 88 -7.27 -7.09 10.17
CA GLN A 88 -5.86 -7.41 9.97
C GLN A 88 -5.32 -6.70 8.71
N PRO A 89 -3.99 -6.54 8.58
CA PRO A 89 -3.36 -6.09 7.35
C PRO A 89 -3.86 -6.90 6.13
N GLY A 90 -4.25 -6.22 5.05
CA GLY A 90 -4.85 -6.83 3.87
C GLY A 90 -6.29 -7.32 4.03
N GLY A 91 -6.88 -7.20 5.23
CA GLY A 91 -8.22 -7.69 5.56
C GLY A 91 -9.34 -6.75 5.12
N GLY A 92 -10.58 -7.23 5.29
CA GLY A 92 -11.79 -6.44 5.02
C GLY A 92 -13.04 -7.19 5.42
N GLY A 93 -14.18 -6.50 5.35
CA GLY A 93 -15.48 -7.09 5.68
C GLY A 93 -16.59 -6.06 5.73
N GLN A 94 -17.79 -6.51 6.07
CA GLN A 94 -18.92 -5.64 6.39
C GLN A 94 -18.93 -5.33 7.89
N ILE A 95 -19.07 -4.06 8.25
CA ILE A 95 -19.00 -3.62 9.65
C ILE A 95 -20.39 -3.25 10.18
N GLU A 96 -20.71 -3.71 11.38
CA GLU A 96 -21.97 -3.45 12.10
C GLU A 96 -21.69 -3.16 13.59
N PRO A 97 -22.43 -2.23 14.25
CA PRO A 97 -23.44 -1.35 13.68
C PRO A 97 -22.84 -0.16 12.92
N TYR A 98 -21.79 0.49 13.43
CA TYR A 98 -21.04 1.57 12.79
C TYR A 98 -19.76 1.87 13.57
N PHE A 99 -18.86 2.65 13.00
CA PHE A 99 -17.67 3.20 13.66
C PHE A 99 -17.53 4.70 13.37
N ALA A 100 -16.81 5.41 14.23
CA ALA A 100 -16.55 6.85 14.11
C ALA A 100 -15.06 7.18 14.05
N SER A 101 -14.19 6.26 14.45
CA SER A 101 -12.74 6.40 14.32
C SER A 101 -12.05 5.05 14.15
N VAL A 102 -10.81 5.09 13.66
CA VAL A 102 -9.98 3.91 13.38
C VAL A 102 -8.57 4.14 13.90
N ARG A 103 -8.03 3.18 14.66
CA ARG A 103 -6.64 3.16 15.08
C ARG A 103 -5.83 2.22 14.22
N PHE A 104 -4.77 2.73 13.61
CA PHE A 104 -3.81 1.96 12.82
C PHE A 104 -2.55 1.69 13.65
N SER A 105 -2.31 0.41 13.96
CA SER A 105 -1.14 -0.03 14.72
C SER A 105 -0.31 -1.01 13.91
N PHE A 106 0.99 -0.76 13.79
CA PHE A 106 1.91 -1.70 13.15
C PHE A 106 2.10 -2.93 14.02
N ILE A 107 1.97 -4.12 13.44
CA ILE A 107 2.47 -5.33 14.08
C ILE A 107 3.97 -5.36 13.83
N THR A 108 4.76 -4.83 14.77
CA THR A 108 6.18 -5.20 14.81
C THR A 108 6.25 -6.68 15.14
N LYS A 109 6.90 -7.49 14.29
CA LYS A 109 7.10 -8.95 14.44
C LYS A 109 7.74 -9.41 15.78
N ALA A 110 7.94 -8.52 16.75
CA ALA A 110 8.64 -8.77 18.00
C ALA A 110 7.76 -9.21 19.18
N GLN A 111 6.45 -9.45 18.99
CA GLN A 111 5.58 -9.95 20.06
C GLN A 111 5.22 -11.42 19.83
N ARG A 112 6.23 -12.28 20.01
CA ARG A 112 6.04 -13.71 20.27
C ARG A 112 6.74 -13.98 21.61
N PRO A 113 6.02 -14.42 22.65
CA PRO A 113 6.64 -14.82 23.91
C PRO A 113 7.56 -16.04 23.73
#